data_AF-A0ABC8QV00-F1
#
_entry.id   AF-A0ABC8QV00-F1
#
_cell.length_a   1.000
_cell.length_b   1.000
_cell.length_c   1.000
_cell.angle_alpha   90.00
_cell.angle_beta   90.00
_cell.angle_gamma   90.00
#
_symmetry.space_group_name_H-M   'P 1'
#
loop_
_entity.id
_entity.type
_entity.pdbx_description
1 polymer ?
#
loop_
_entity_poly.entity_id
_entity_poly.type
_entity_poly.pdbx_seq_one_letter_code
_entity_poly.pdbx_strand_id
1 'polypeptide(L)'
;MLVSNCLFRMGGAAILLSNKRSDRRRSKYQLVHTVRTNKGSNNKCFSYVTQMEDSTGKVGVSLSKDVMAVAGDALKTNITTLGPLVQPMSEQLLFFTTLVGKKLFKMKIKPYIPDFKLAFEHFCIHAGGRAVLAELQKNLQLSDWHMEPSRMTLY
;
A
#
# COMPACT_ATOMS: atom_id res chain seq x y z
N MET A 1 16.64 -19.03 -7.23
CA MET A 1 16.27 -17.63 -7.55
C MET A 1 15.55 -17.55 -8.91
N LEU A 2 14.34 -18.11 -9.05
CA LEU A 2 13.61 -18.12 -10.33
C LEU A 2 12.44 -17.12 -10.35
N VAL A 3 11.68 -17.02 -9.26
CA VAL A 3 10.50 -16.14 -9.18
C VAL A 3 10.85 -14.66 -9.28
N SER A 4 11.93 -14.22 -8.61
CA SER A 4 12.40 -12.82 -8.67
C SER A 4 12.68 -12.38 -10.11
N ASN A 5 13.26 -13.27 -10.92
CA ASN A 5 13.57 -12.98 -12.33
C ASN A 5 12.31 -12.84 -13.20
N CYS A 6 11.18 -13.40 -12.77
CA CYS A 6 9.89 -13.24 -13.46
C CYS A 6 9.10 -12.01 -12.98
N LEU A 7 9.42 -11.49 -11.80
CA LEU A 7 8.72 -10.35 -11.19
C LEU A 7 9.38 -9.01 -11.54
N PHE A 8 10.71 -8.95 -11.54
CA PHE A 8 11.42 -7.71 -11.79
C PHE A 8 11.66 -7.51 -13.29
N ARG A 9 11.29 -6.32 -13.78
CA ARG A 9 11.50 -5.88 -15.16
C ARG A 9 12.21 -4.53 -15.16
N MET A 10 12.89 -4.21 -16.26
CA MET A 10 13.46 -2.88 -16.45
C MET A 10 12.39 -1.91 -16.94
N GLY A 11 12.36 -0.71 -16.35
CA GLY A 11 11.44 0.36 -16.72
C GLY A 11 11.88 1.69 -16.13
N GLY A 12 11.40 2.80 -16.70
CA GLY A 12 11.73 4.15 -16.25
C GLY A 12 10.49 5.04 -16.22
N ALA A 13 10.39 5.88 -15.20
CA ALA A 13 9.34 6.89 -15.07
C ALA A 13 9.92 8.14 -14.42
N ALA A 14 9.39 9.31 -14.79
CA ALA A 14 9.81 10.59 -14.22
C ALA A 14 8.57 11.40 -13.82
N ILE A 15 8.65 12.05 -12.65
CA ILE A 15 7.63 12.96 -12.14
C ILE A 15 8.32 14.28 -11.80
N LEU A 16 7.79 15.39 -12.33
CA LEU A 16 8.26 16.73 -11.98
C LEU A 16 7.35 17.33 -10.90
N LEU A 17 7.94 17.73 -9.77
CA LEU A 17 7.27 18.40 -8.66
C LEU A 17 7.69 19.87 -8.60
N SER A 18 6.76 20.75 -8.25
CA SER A 18 7.02 22.18 -8.05
C SER A 18 6.23 22.71 -6.86
N ASN A 19 6.86 23.59 -6.08
CA ASN A 19 6.22 24.35 -5.02
C ASN A 19 5.85 25.79 -5.46
N LYS A 20 6.09 26.15 -6.73
CA LYS A 20 5.80 27.50 -7.23
C LYS A 20 4.31 27.66 -7.50
N ARG A 21 3.71 28.72 -6.95
CA ARG A 21 2.28 29.04 -7.17
C ARG A 21 1.93 29.24 -8.64
N SER A 22 2.88 29.76 -9.44
CA SER A 22 2.72 29.94 -10.90
C SER A 22 2.46 28.63 -11.63
N ASP A 23 2.95 27.51 -11.10
CA ASP A 23 2.88 26.20 -11.77
C ASP A 23 1.57 25.47 -11.47
N ARG A 24 0.77 25.95 -10.52
CA ARG A 24 -0.48 25.31 -10.10
C ARG A 24 -1.52 25.22 -11.22
N ARG A 25 -1.53 26.19 -12.15
CA ARG A 25 -2.48 26.18 -13.28
C ARG A 25 -2.13 25.14 -14.35
N ARG A 26 -0.88 24.69 -14.40
CA ARG A 26 -0.37 23.70 -15.37
C ARG A 26 -0.13 22.32 -14.77
N SER A 27 -0.23 22.16 -13.45
CA SER A 27 -0.04 20.88 -12.77
C SER A 27 -1.21 19.94 -13.06
N LYS A 28 -0.90 18.69 -13.43
CA LYS A 28 -1.93 17.64 -13.62
C LYS A 28 -2.54 17.17 -12.29
N TYR A 29 -1.72 17.13 -11.24
CA TYR A 29 -2.10 16.66 -9.91
C TYR A 29 -1.48 17.55 -8.83
N GLN A 30 -2.14 17.62 -7.68
CA GLN A 30 -1.63 18.26 -6.47
C GLN A 30 -1.35 17.18 -5.42
N LEU A 31 -0.14 17.17 -4.86
CA LEU A 31 0.18 16.32 -3.71
C LEU A 31 -0.44 16.93 -2.44
N VAL A 32 -1.39 16.23 -1.84
CA VAL A 32 -2.10 16.70 -0.64
C VAL A 32 -1.48 16.12 0.64
N HIS A 33 -1.28 14.80 0.67
CA HIS A 33 -0.74 14.09 1.82
C HIS A 33 0.29 13.04 1.41
N THR A 34 1.25 12.75 2.30
CA THR A 34 2.20 11.66 2.15
C THR A 34 2.40 10.99 3.49
N VAL A 35 2.21 9.67 3.55
CA VAL A 35 2.37 8.89 4.78
C VAL A 35 3.40 7.79 4.52
N ARG A 36 4.41 7.73 5.38
CA ARG A 36 5.46 6.71 5.32
C ARG A 36 5.35 5.80 6.55
N THR A 37 5.32 4.49 6.31
CA THR A 37 5.40 3.47 7.37
C THR A 37 6.72 2.72 7.24
N ASN A 38 7.45 2.58 8.34
CA ASN A 38 8.71 1.84 8.39
C ASN A 38 8.60 0.72 9.43
N LYS A 39 8.85 -0.53 9.01
CA LYS A 39 8.88 -1.72 9.88
C LYS A 39 10.24 -2.41 9.92
N GLY A 40 11.31 -1.72 9.49
CA GLY A 40 12.66 -2.29 9.37
C GLY A 40 13.29 -2.76 10.67
N SER A 41 12.76 -2.38 11.83
CA SER A 41 13.21 -2.91 13.14
C SER A 41 12.78 -4.36 13.38
N ASN A 42 11.80 -4.87 12.63
CA ASN A 42 11.41 -6.28 12.68
C ASN A 42 12.28 -7.09 11.71
N ASN A 43 12.99 -8.09 12.23
CA ASN A 43 13.88 -8.94 11.42
C ASN A 43 13.19 -9.55 10.20
N LYS A 44 11.91 -9.95 10.30
CA LYS A 44 11.15 -10.48 9.15
C LYS A 44 10.89 -9.43 8.08
N CYS A 45 10.73 -8.17 8.48
CA CYS A 45 10.56 -7.04 7.57
C CYS A 45 11.90 -6.59 6.99
N PHE A 46 12.98 -6.73 7.74
CA PHE A 46 14.33 -6.39 7.29
C PHE A 46 14.84 -7.37 6.23
N SER A 47 14.73 -8.68 6.46
CA SER A 47 15.14 -9.73 5.52
C SER A 47 14.08 -10.06 4.44
N TYR A 48 13.08 -9.19 4.29
CA TYR A 48 11.90 -9.39 3.45
C TYR A 48 12.24 -9.50 1.95
N VAL A 49 12.96 -8.50 1.43
CA VAL A 49 13.52 -8.44 0.08
C VAL A 49 14.96 -7.98 0.27
N THR A 50 15.93 -8.80 -0.15
CA THR A 50 17.33 -8.47 0.05
C THR A 50 18.12 -8.85 -1.18
N GLN A 51 18.96 -7.93 -1.65
CA GLN A 51 19.91 -8.21 -2.70
C GLN A 51 21.11 -8.94 -2.09
N MET A 52 21.47 -10.10 -2.64
CA MET A 52 22.55 -10.94 -2.14
C MET A 52 23.16 -11.77 -3.26
N GLU A 53 24.39 -12.23 -3.05
CA GLU A 53 25.06 -13.15 -3.96
C GLU A 53 24.61 -14.59 -3.72
N ASP A 54 24.47 -15.36 -4.80
CA ASP A 54 24.32 -16.81 -4.71
C ASP A 54 25.68 -17.51 -4.52
N SER A 55 25.66 -18.84 -4.40
CA SER A 55 26.87 -19.65 -4.22
C SER A 55 27.85 -19.58 -5.39
N THR A 56 27.46 -18.97 -6.52
CA THR A 56 28.31 -18.78 -7.71
C THR A 56 28.78 -17.33 -7.86
N GLY A 57 28.54 -16.48 -6.85
CA GLY A 57 28.92 -15.06 -6.84
C GLY A 57 28.03 -14.18 -7.72
N LYS A 58 26.86 -14.68 -8.16
CA LYS A 58 25.92 -13.86 -8.95
C LYS A 58 24.99 -13.11 -8.02
N VAL A 59 24.98 -11.78 -8.17
CA VAL A 59 24.07 -10.92 -7.42
C VAL A 59 22.63 -11.12 -7.90
N GLY A 60 21.73 -11.43 -6.98
CA GLY A 60 20.30 -11.56 -7.23
C GLY A 60 19.45 -10.99 -6.10
N VAL A 61 18.13 -11.16 -6.21
CA VAL A 61 17.17 -10.72 -5.18
C VAL A 61 16.54 -11.93 -4.51
N SER A 62 16.72 -12.03 -3.20
CA SER A 62 16.04 -13.00 -2.35
C SER A 62 14.73 -12.43 -1.84
N LEU A 63 13.67 -13.25 -1.91
CA LEU A 63 12.33 -12.94 -1.41
C LEU A 63 11.97 -13.93 -0.32
N SER A 64 11.62 -13.43 0.87
CA SER A 64 11.15 -14.26 1.97
C SER A 64 9.77 -14.87 1.68
N LYS A 65 9.45 -16.02 2.31
CA LYS A 65 8.10 -16.61 2.22
C LYS A 65 7.05 -15.79 2.97
N ASP A 66 7.49 -15.00 3.96
CA ASP A 66 6.63 -14.14 4.78
C ASP A 66 6.21 -12.84 4.04
N VAL A 67 6.57 -12.71 2.75
CA VAL A 67 6.38 -11.49 1.96
C VAL A 67 4.93 -11.00 1.96
N MET A 68 3.97 -11.90 1.78
CA MET A 68 2.56 -11.52 1.76
C MET A 68 2.06 -11.02 3.13
N ALA A 69 2.46 -11.69 4.21
CA ALA A 69 2.01 -11.35 5.56
C ALA A 69 2.60 -10.01 6.04
N VAL A 70 3.90 -9.80 5.81
CA VAL A 70 4.59 -8.56 6.19
C VAL A 70 4.09 -7.36 5.39
N ALA A 71 3.86 -7.52 4.09
CA ALA A 71 3.29 -6.45 3.25
C ALA A 71 1.89 -6.06 3.72
N GLY A 72 1.02 -7.04 3.98
CA GLY A 72 -0.34 -6.79 4.46
C GLY A 72 -0.37 -6.05 5.79
N ASP A 73 0.49 -6.45 6.73
CA ASP A 73 0.60 -5.78 8.03
C ASP A 73 1.17 -4.35 7.89
N ALA A 74 2.20 -4.14 7.07
CA ALA A 74 2.76 -2.80 6.82
C ALA A 74 1.74 -1.86 6.17
N LEU A 75 1.03 -2.36 5.17
CA LEU A 75 -0.04 -1.66 4.48
C LEU A 75 -1.19 -1.31 5.43
N LYS A 76 -1.65 -2.26 6.24
CA LYS A 76 -2.69 -2.00 7.24
C LYS A 76 -2.32 -0.86 8.17
N THR A 77 -1.08 -0.83 8.65
CA THR A 77 -0.57 0.28 9.47
C THR A 77 -0.59 1.60 8.68
N ASN A 78 -0.12 1.60 7.43
CA ASN A 78 -0.08 2.81 6.60
C ASN A 78 -1.49 3.38 6.35
N ILE A 79 -2.43 2.53 5.96
CA ILE A 79 -3.82 2.90 5.68
C ILE A 79 -4.53 3.40 6.93
N THR A 80 -4.25 2.81 8.10
CA THR A 80 -4.79 3.29 9.38
C THR A 80 -4.29 4.70 9.72
N THR A 81 -3.06 5.03 9.33
CA THR A 81 -2.50 6.39 9.50
C THR A 81 -3.03 7.36 8.43
N LEU A 82 -3.24 6.89 7.20
CA LEU A 82 -3.74 7.71 6.09
C LEU A 82 -5.23 8.05 6.23
N GLY A 83 -6.05 7.12 6.71
CA GLY A 83 -7.51 7.25 6.81
C GLY A 83 -7.97 8.59 7.40
N PRO A 84 -7.49 9.00 8.59
CA PRO A 84 -7.87 10.26 9.21
C PRO A 84 -7.48 11.53 8.42
N LEU A 85 -6.54 11.45 7.48
CA LEU A 85 -6.10 12.59 6.67
C LEU A 85 -6.96 12.78 5.41
N VAL A 86 -7.58 11.71 4.92
CA VAL A 86 -8.23 11.69 3.60
C VAL A 86 -9.73 11.43 3.66
N GLN A 87 -10.22 10.82 4.74
CA GLN A 87 -11.60 10.41 4.81
C GLN A 87 -12.53 11.50 5.33
N PRO A 88 -13.80 11.50 4.90
CA PRO A 88 -14.85 12.34 5.47
C PRO A 88 -15.00 12.15 6.99
N MET A 89 -15.38 13.20 7.71
CA MET A 89 -15.56 13.13 9.17
C MET A 89 -16.59 12.07 9.60
N SER A 90 -17.60 11.77 8.77
CA SER A 90 -18.59 10.72 9.05
C SER A 90 -17.97 9.32 9.17
N GLU A 91 -17.05 8.99 8.27
CA GLU A 91 -16.30 7.72 8.28
C GLU A 91 -15.37 7.63 9.49
N GLN A 92 -14.69 8.75 9.80
CA GLN A 92 -13.80 8.83 10.95
C GLN A 92 -14.56 8.61 12.27
N LEU A 93 -15.76 9.18 12.41
CA LEU A 93 -16.59 9.00 13.59
C LEU A 93 -17.06 7.55 13.75
N LEU A 94 -17.46 6.89 12.66
CA LEU A 94 -17.89 5.49 12.67
C LEU A 94 -16.73 4.55 13.03
N PHE A 95 -15.55 4.79 12.47
CA PHE A 95 -14.34 4.05 12.82
C PHE A 95 -13.93 4.27 14.29
N PHE A 96 -13.97 5.52 14.76
CA PHE A 96 -13.57 5.85 16.13
C PHE A 96 -14.54 5.27 17.17
N THR A 97 -15.85 5.34 16.94
CA THR A 97 -16.86 4.77 17.84
C THR A 97 -16.74 3.25 17.97
N THR A 98 -16.49 2.55 16.87
CA THR A 98 -16.25 1.09 16.90
C THR A 98 -14.94 0.72 17.60
N LEU A 99 -13.87 1.51 17.42
CA LEU A 99 -12.63 1.35 18.18
C LEU A 99 -12.82 1.55 19.68
N VAL A 100 -13.54 2.60 20.09
CA VAL A 100 -13.85 2.91 21.50
C VAL A 100 -14.71 1.80 22.12
N GLY A 101 -15.79 1.40 21.46
CA GLY A 101 -16.65 0.30 21.89
C GLY A 101 -15.87 -1.00 22.13
N LYS A 102 -14.93 -1.31 21.24
CA LYS A 102 -14.11 -2.51 21.36
C LYS A 102 -13.02 -2.40 22.43
N LYS A 103 -12.30 -1.27 22.49
CA LYS A 103 -11.11 -1.12 23.34
C LYS A 103 -11.44 -0.72 24.78
N LEU A 104 -12.40 0.19 24.96
CA LEU A 104 -12.79 0.70 26.28
C LEU A 104 -13.94 -0.11 26.87
N PHE A 105 -14.94 -0.44 26.07
CA PHE A 105 -16.14 -1.15 26.54
C PHE A 105 -16.10 -2.68 26.33
N LYS A 106 -14.98 -3.22 25.81
CA LYS A 106 -14.77 -4.66 25.53
C LYS A 106 -15.92 -5.32 24.75
N MET A 107 -16.65 -4.54 23.95
CA MET A 107 -17.80 -5.04 23.19
C MET A 107 -17.32 -5.95 22.06
N LYS A 108 -18.05 -7.04 21.80
CA LYS A 108 -17.78 -7.95 20.67
C LYS A 108 -18.25 -7.34 19.34
N ILE A 109 -17.70 -6.19 18.97
CA ILE A 109 -17.99 -5.48 17.72
C ILE A 109 -16.91 -5.82 16.70
N LYS A 110 -17.32 -6.15 15.46
CA LYS A 110 -16.38 -6.33 14.36
C LYS A 110 -15.75 -4.97 14.02
N PRO A 111 -14.41 -4.86 13.88
CA PRO A 111 -13.77 -3.61 13.49
C PRO A 111 -14.39 -3.10 12.18
N TYR A 112 -14.80 -1.83 12.17
CA TYR A 112 -15.22 -1.19 10.94
C TYR A 112 -13.99 -0.97 10.05
N ILE A 113 -14.11 -1.31 8.77
CA ILE A 113 -13.11 -1.02 7.75
C ILE A 113 -13.65 0.19 7.00
N PRO A 114 -12.98 1.35 7.06
CA PRO A 114 -13.48 2.53 6.40
C PRO A 114 -13.55 2.39 4.89
N ASP A 115 -14.57 3.00 4.27
CA ASP A 115 -14.71 2.92 2.81
C ASP A 115 -13.78 3.95 2.14
N PHE A 116 -12.67 3.47 1.60
CA PHE A 116 -11.70 4.30 0.88
C PHE A 116 -12.19 4.78 -0.48
N LYS A 117 -13.24 4.18 -1.05
CA LYS A 117 -13.84 4.64 -2.31
C LYS A 117 -14.56 5.99 -2.14
N LEU A 118 -14.91 6.36 -0.92
CA LEU A 118 -15.44 7.69 -0.60
C LEU A 118 -14.35 8.77 -0.57
N ALA A 119 -13.09 8.38 -0.35
CA ALA A 119 -11.95 9.30 -0.28
C ALA A 119 -11.18 9.40 -1.60
N PHE A 120 -11.22 8.35 -2.42
CA PHE A 120 -10.43 8.25 -3.65
C PHE A 120 -11.27 7.73 -4.82
N GLU A 121 -11.14 8.39 -5.96
CA GLU A 121 -11.75 7.97 -7.22
C GLU A 121 -10.88 6.95 -7.97
N HIS A 122 -9.55 7.07 -7.84
CA HIS A 122 -8.57 6.25 -8.55
C HIS A 122 -7.50 5.71 -7.60
N PHE A 123 -7.11 4.46 -7.83
CA PHE A 123 -6.11 3.76 -7.04
C PHE A 123 -4.94 3.35 -7.94
N CYS A 124 -3.73 3.76 -7.57
CA CYS A 124 -2.50 3.32 -8.22
C CYS A 124 -1.66 2.52 -7.21
N ILE A 125 -1.87 1.21 -7.22
CA ILE A 125 -1.18 0.29 -6.33
C ILE A 125 0.05 -0.28 -7.05
N HIS A 126 1.21 -0.22 -6.40
CA HIS A 126 2.41 -0.86 -6.94
C HIS A 126 2.22 -2.39 -7.04
N ALA A 127 2.35 -2.92 -8.25
CA ALA A 127 2.18 -4.33 -8.55
C ALA A 127 3.48 -5.13 -8.32
N GLY A 128 3.84 -5.35 -7.05
CA GLY A 128 4.97 -6.24 -6.71
C GLY A 128 4.74 -7.71 -7.10
N GLY A 129 3.48 -8.09 -7.33
CA GLY A 129 3.05 -9.39 -7.84
C GLY A 129 1.52 -9.53 -7.80
N ARG A 130 0.97 -10.48 -8.56
CA ARG A 130 -0.49 -10.69 -8.66
C ARG A 130 -1.16 -10.96 -7.31
N ALA A 131 -0.49 -11.72 -6.43
CA ALA A 131 -1.02 -12.04 -5.10
C ALA A 131 -1.17 -10.78 -4.22
N VAL A 132 -0.22 -9.84 -4.31
CA VAL A 132 -0.24 -8.58 -3.56
C VAL A 132 -1.46 -7.74 -3.96
N LEU A 133 -1.70 -7.61 -5.27
CA LEU A 133 -2.89 -6.89 -5.78
C LEU A 133 -4.20 -7.54 -5.33
N ALA A 134 -4.29 -8.88 -5.39
CA ALA A 134 -5.50 -9.60 -4.98
C ALA A 134 -5.82 -9.41 -3.49
N GLU A 135 -4.80 -9.47 -2.63
CA GLU A 135 -4.96 -9.26 -1.20
C GLU A 135 -5.36 -7.80 -0.87
N LEU A 136 -4.78 -6.84 -1.60
CA LEU A 136 -5.14 -5.42 -1.51
C LEU A 136 -6.59 -5.16 -1.92
N GLN A 137 -6.99 -5.71 -3.06
CA GLN A 137 -8.34 -5.60 -3.58
C GLN A 137 -9.37 -6.12 -2.56
N LYS A 138 -9.09 -7.27 -1.95
CA LYS A 138 -9.95 -7.88 -0.93
C LYS A 138 -10.03 -7.05 0.34
N ASN A 139 -8.89 -6.58 0.88
CA ASN A 139 -8.85 -5.86 2.14
C ASN A 139 -9.46 -4.46 2.05
N LEU A 140 -9.35 -3.80 0.90
CA LEU A 140 -9.92 -2.47 0.65
C LEU A 140 -11.27 -2.49 -0.05
N GLN A 141 -11.81 -3.69 -0.33
CA GLN A 141 -13.09 -3.89 -1.01
C GLN A 141 -13.16 -3.12 -2.34
N LEU A 142 -12.05 -3.13 -3.09
CA LEU A 142 -11.93 -2.48 -4.39
C LEU A 142 -12.55 -3.36 -5.47
N SER A 143 -13.25 -2.72 -6.41
CA SER A 143 -13.73 -3.41 -7.62
C SER A 143 -12.60 -3.63 -8.63
N ASP A 144 -12.84 -4.50 -9.61
CA ASP A 144 -11.86 -4.76 -10.68
C ASP A 144 -11.51 -3.48 -11.45
N TRP A 145 -12.46 -2.56 -11.63
CA TRP A 145 -12.22 -1.25 -12.25
C TRP A 145 -11.13 -0.44 -11.54
N HIS A 146 -11.15 -0.40 -10.20
CA HIS A 146 -10.12 0.32 -9.44
C HIS A 146 -8.75 -0.35 -9.54
N MET A 147 -8.72 -1.67 -9.78
CA MET A 147 -7.49 -2.45 -9.85
C MET A 147 -6.91 -2.53 -11.26
N GLU A 148 -7.69 -2.17 -12.28
CA GLU A 148 -7.32 -2.31 -13.69
C GLU A 148 -5.99 -1.63 -14.02
N PRO A 149 -5.74 -0.35 -13.64
CA PRO A 149 -4.46 0.30 -13.96
C PRO A 149 -3.25 -0.45 -13.39
N SER A 150 -3.38 -0.99 -12.16
CA SER A 150 -2.32 -1.77 -11.50
C SER A 150 -2.15 -3.17 -12.09
N ARG A 151 -3.23 -3.80 -12.56
CA ARG A 151 -3.18 -5.13 -13.18
C ARG A 151 -2.55 -5.06 -14.57
N MET A 152 -2.81 -4.00 -15.32
CA MET A 152 -2.23 -3.80 -16.64
C MET A 152 -0.70 -3.65 -16.63
N THR A 153 -0.08 -3.27 -15.50
CA THR A 153 1.38 -3.21 -15.39
C THR A 153 2.05 -4.58 -15.15
N LEU A 154 1.27 -5.66 -14.95
CA LEU A 154 1.81 -7.01 -14.76
C LEU A 154 2.12 -7.73 -16.08
N TYR A 155 1.58 -7.23 -17.20
CA TYR A 155 1.73 -7.80 -18.54
C TYR A 155 2.75 -7.00 -19.34
#